data_AF-A0A957V6X4-F1
#
_entry.id   AF-A0A957V6X4-F1
#
_cell.length_a   1.000
_cell.length_b   1.000
_cell.length_c   1.000
_cell.angle_alpha   90.00
_cell.angle_beta   90.00
_cell.angle_gamma   90.00
#
_symmetry.space_group_name_H-M   'P 1'
#
loop_
_entity.id
_entity.type
_entity.pdbx_description
1 polymer ?
#
loop_
_entity_poly.entity_id
_entity_poly.type
_entity_poly.pdbx_seq_one_letter_code
_entity_poly.pdbx_strand_id
1 'polypeptide(L)'
;RVYARTPKLAYFDGGFQAFVDHLAGRVRSRGAQIHTGATVEAIRPRPGGGYDVVTGGQAQPFDRVLSTTSPELMTRLAPDLPADYLGQLGRLNSMGAVVLTVALDRKLTADQYWISLPKREGIPFLALVEHTNMIDPAHYGGDHLLYLGDYLPPDHRYFDLSAEELLDEFAPHLVKFNPAFRREWVTG
;
A
#
# COMPACT_ATOMS: atom_id res chain seq x y z
N ARG A 1 -10.40 24.16 -2.21
CA ARG A 1 -10.72 23.94 -3.63
C ARG A 1 -9.75 22.87 -4.14
N VAL A 2 -10.20 21.65 -4.41
CA VAL A 2 -9.32 20.60 -4.97
C VAL A 2 -9.14 20.94 -6.44
N TYR A 3 -7.92 21.35 -6.82
CA TYR A 3 -7.59 21.63 -8.22
C TYR A 3 -7.62 20.32 -9.03
N ALA A 4 -8.04 20.41 -10.30
CA ALA A 4 -8.01 19.28 -11.22
C ALA A 4 -6.58 18.73 -11.35
N ARG A 5 -6.45 17.40 -11.30
CA ARG A 5 -5.16 16.71 -11.41
C ARG A 5 -4.62 16.88 -12.84
N THR A 6 -3.32 17.16 -12.94
CA THR A 6 -2.58 17.12 -14.22
C THR A 6 -2.58 15.69 -14.77
N PRO A 7 -2.59 15.49 -16.11
CA PRO A 7 -2.38 14.16 -16.70
C PRO A 7 -0.92 13.68 -16.56
N LYS A 8 0.00 14.56 -16.15
CA LYS A 8 1.40 14.21 -15.95
C LYS A 8 1.59 13.48 -14.63
N LEU A 9 2.26 12.33 -14.69
CA LEU A 9 2.76 11.65 -13.52
C LEU A 9 3.99 12.38 -12.96
N ALA A 10 4.19 12.29 -11.65
CA ALA A 10 5.36 12.80 -10.98
C ALA A 10 5.83 11.75 -9.97
N TYR A 11 7.14 11.67 -9.78
CA TYR A 11 7.76 10.84 -8.76
C TYR A 11 8.60 11.75 -7.87
N PHE A 12 8.50 11.57 -6.57
CA PHE A 12 9.25 12.37 -5.62
C PHE A 12 10.71 11.89 -5.58
N ASP A 13 11.67 12.80 -5.54
CA ASP A 13 13.08 12.42 -5.41
C ASP A 13 13.29 11.67 -4.08
N GLY A 14 13.78 10.43 -4.16
CA GLY A 14 13.85 9.51 -3.01
C GLY A 14 12.55 8.74 -2.71
N GLY A 15 11.57 8.80 -3.62
CA GLY A 15 10.33 8.04 -3.56
C GLY A 15 9.39 8.47 -2.44
N PHE A 16 8.42 7.60 -2.13
CA PHE A 16 7.44 7.86 -1.06
C PHE A 16 8.09 7.98 0.32
N GLN A 17 9.18 7.27 0.59
CA GLN A 17 9.88 7.36 1.88
C GLN A 17 10.42 8.77 2.12
N ALA A 18 11.18 9.33 1.17
CA ALA A 18 11.70 10.69 1.30
C ALA A 18 10.59 11.74 1.42
N PHE A 19 9.47 11.55 0.71
CA PHE A 19 8.30 12.41 0.86
C PHE A 19 7.72 12.36 2.29
N VAL A 20 7.51 11.16 2.83
CA VAL A 20 6.98 10.96 4.19
C VAL A 20 7.94 11.50 5.24
N ASP A 21 9.25 11.29 5.09
CA ASP A 21 10.28 11.80 6.00
C ASP A 21 10.31 13.33 6.00
N HIS A 22 10.23 13.94 4.81
CA HIS A 22 10.14 15.39 4.70
C HIS A 22 8.89 15.92 5.40
N LEU A 23 7.73 15.31 5.15
CA LEU A 23 6.47 15.69 5.80
C LEU A 23 6.56 15.56 7.32
N ALA A 24 7.09 14.44 7.81
CA ALA A 24 7.32 14.18 9.24
C ALA A 24 8.23 15.24 9.87
N GLY A 25 9.32 15.60 9.20
CA GLY A 25 10.22 16.68 9.62
C GLY A 25 9.51 18.04 9.69
N ARG A 26 8.69 18.37 8.69
CA ARG A 26 7.94 19.64 8.66
C ARG A 26 6.91 19.73 9.79
N VAL A 27 6.17 18.67 10.08
CA VAL A 27 5.19 18.70 11.18
C VAL A 27 5.88 18.73 12.55
N ARG A 28 7.00 18.02 12.73
CA ARG A 28 7.83 18.11 13.95
C ARG A 28 8.35 19.52 14.17
N SER A 29 8.82 20.21 13.13
CA SER A 29 9.27 21.62 13.24
C SER A 29 8.15 22.59 13.63
N ARG A 30 6.88 22.17 13.52
CA ARG A 30 5.70 22.93 13.95
C ARG A 30 5.18 22.50 15.32
N GLY A 31 5.93 21.67 16.06
CA GLY A 31 5.61 21.24 17.41
C GLY A 31 4.82 19.94 17.51
N ALA A 32 4.55 19.24 16.39
CA ALA A 32 3.94 17.92 16.44
C ALA A 32 4.93 16.87 17.00
N GLN A 33 4.45 16.01 17.89
CA GLN A 33 5.21 14.86 18.37
C GLN A 33 4.83 13.62 17.55
N ILE A 34 5.83 12.83 17.15
CA ILE A 34 5.61 11.58 16.40
C ILE A 34 6.30 10.47 17.18
N HIS A 35 5.50 9.53 17.68
CA HIS A 35 5.93 8.37 18.44
C HIS A 35 5.84 7.13 17.55
N THR A 36 6.99 6.59 17.13
CA THR A 36 7.08 5.33 16.38
C THR A 36 7.25 4.15 17.33
N GLY A 37 6.77 2.97 16.96
CA GLY A 37 6.77 1.81 17.87
C GLY A 37 5.82 1.95 19.07
N ALA A 38 4.92 2.94 19.04
CA ALA A 38 3.90 3.17 20.04
C ALA A 38 2.55 2.65 19.55
N THR A 39 2.32 1.34 19.70
CA THR A 39 1.05 0.72 19.31
C THR A 39 -0.08 1.22 20.22
N VAL A 40 -1.14 1.75 19.61
CA VAL A 40 -2.38 2.08 20.34
C VAL A 40 -3.15 0.78 20.60
N GLU A 41 -3.43 0.52 21.86
CA GLU A 41 -4.11 -0.68 22.34
C GLU A 41 -5.61 -0.43 22.58
N ALA A 42 -5.96 0.79 23.01
CA ALA A 42 -7.35 1.19 23.23
C ALA A 42 -7.54 2.70 23.16
N ILE A 43 -8.76 3.13 22.86
CA ILE A 43 -9.23 4.51 22.90
C ILE A 43 -10.55 4.53 23.67
N ARG A 44 -10.59 5.24 24.80
CA ARG A 44 -11.71 5.20 25.75
C ARG A 44 -12.28 6.60 25.98
N PRO A 45 -13.60 6.83 25.93
CA PRO A 45 -14.17 8.13 26.25
C PRO A 45 -14.01 8.44 27.74
N ARG A 46 -13.76 9.71 28.08
CA ARG A 46 -13.67 10.16 29.49
C ARG A 46 -14.97 10.80 29.96
N PRO A 47 -15.35 10.66 31.25
CA PRO A 47 -16.58 11.25 31.79
C PRO A 47 -16.69 12.79 31.62
N GLY A 48 -15.56 13.50 31.62
CA GLY A 48 -15.50 14.96 31.43
C GLY A 48 -15.30 15.41 29.97
N GLY A 49 -15.39 14.48 29.01
CA GLY A 49 -15.09 14.73 27.60
C GLY A 49 -13.64 14.43 27.21
N GLY A 50 -13.45 14.22 25.90
CA GLY A 50 -12.18 13.72 25.35
C GLY A 50 -12.02 12.22 25.54
N TYR A 51 -10.79 11.74 25.38
CA TYR A 51 -10.45 10.32 25.31
C TYR A 51 -9.15 10.02 26.04
N ASP A 52 -9.05 8.83 26.61
CA ASP A 52 -7.79 8.21 27.01
C ASP A 52 -7.33 7.27 25.90
N VAL A 53 -6.10 7.46 25.42
CA VAL A 53 -5.44 6.59 24.45
C VAL A 53 -4.43 5.73 25.21
N VAL A 54 -4.58 4.41 25.12
CA VAL A 54 -3.73 3.45 25.82
C VAL A 54 -2.62 2.96 24.89
N THR A 55 -1.38 3.09 25.34
CA THR A 55 -0.18 2.62 24.65
C THR A 55 0.78 2.01 25.67
N GLY A 56 1.22 0.76 25.48
CA GLY A 56 2.11 0.08 26.43
C GLY A 56 1.46 -0.06 27.82
N GLY A 57 0.15 -0.30 27.88
CA GLY A 57 -0.63 -0.35 29.11
C GLY A 57 -0.81 0.98 29.85
N GLN A 58 -0.31 2.10 29.32
CA GLN A 58 -0.45 3.43 29.94
C GLN A 58 -1.49 4.27 29.21
N ALA A 59 -2.42 4.85 29.97
CA ALA A 59 -3.43 5.75 29.45
C ALA A 59 -2.91 7.20 29.39
N GLN A 60 -3.06 7.84 28.22
CA GLN A 60 -2.72 9.24 27.99
C GLN A 60 -3.95 10.03 27.57
N PRO A 61 -4.23 11.20 28.18
CA PRO A 61 -5.43 11.97 27.90
C PRO A 61 -5.30 12.84 26.65
N PHE A 62 -6.36 12.89 25.84
CA PHE A 62 -6.49 13.76 24.67
C PHE A 62 -7.90 14.37 24.57
N ASP A 63 -8.00 15.64 24.15
CA ASP A 63 -9.32 16.27 23.96
C ASP A 63 -10.06 15.72 22.73
N ARG A 64 -9.32 15.29 21.72
CA ARG A 64 -9.81 14.76 20.44
C ARG A 64 -8.88 13.68 19.93
N VAL A 65 -9.43 12.71 19.22
CA VAL A 65 -8.68 11.64 18.55
C VAL A 65 -9.11 11.59 17.09
N LEU A 66 -8.13 11.67 16.18
CA LEU A 66 -8.32 11.39 14.76
C LEU A 66 -7.70 10.02 14.48
N SER A 67 -8.54 9.02 14.26
CA SER A 67 -8.07 7.69 13.88
C SER A 67 -7.90 7.56 12.37
N THR A 68 -6.75 7.05 11.95
CA THR A 68 -6.45 6.70 10.56
C THR A 68 -6.27 5.19 10.39
N THR A 69 -6.79 4.39 11.33
CA THR A 69 -6.76 2.93 11.27
C THR A 69 -7.85 2.37 10.35
N SER A 70 -7.79 1.08 10.06
CA SER A 70 -8.89 0.42 9.35
C SER A 70 -10.19 0.47 10.17
N PRO A 71 -11.37 0.43 9.51
CA PRO A 71 -12.66 0.36 10.19
C PRO A 71 -12.75 -0.80 11.20
N GLU A 72 -12.26 -1.99 10.81
CA GLU A 72 -12.27 -3.16 11.68
C GLU A 72 -11.36 -2.99 12.89
N LEU A 73 -10.16 -2.43 12.72
CA LEU A 73 -9.28 -2.15 13.86
C LEU A 73 -9.91 -1.09 14.78
N MET A 74 -10.60 -0.10 14.21
CA MET A 74 -11.27 0.94 15.00
C MET A 74 -12.34 0.35 15.94
N THR A 75 -13.10 -0.67 15.51
CA THR A 75 -14.09 -1.31 16.39
C THR A 75 -13.44 -2.05 17.57
N ARG A 76 -12.23 -2.57 17.39
CA ARG A 76 -11.45 -3.21 18.44
C ARG A 76 -10.78 -2.21 19.39
N LEU A 77 -10.25 -1.11 18.84
CA LEU A 77 -9.58 -0.07 19.63
C LEU A 77 -10.57 0.75 20.48
N ALA A 78 -11.77 1.03 19.96
CA ALA A 78 -12.74 1.90 20.60
C ALA A 78 -14.15 1.27 20.69
N PRO A 79 -14.31 0.13 21.39
CA PRO A 79 -15.59 -0.59 21.44
C PRO A 79 -16.66 0.15 22.27
N ASP A 80 -16.29 1.21 23.00
CA ASP A 80 -17.24 2.04 23.76
C ASP A 80 -17.92 3.12 22.90
N LEU A 81 -17.59 3.19 21.60
CA LEU A 81 -18.30 4.06 20.67
C LEU A 81 -19.75 3.56 20.47
N PRO A 82 -20.66 4.44 20.02
CA PRO A 82 -22.05 4.08 19.78
C PRO A 82 -22.19 2.82 18.90
N ALA A 83 -23.02 1.87 19.35
CA ALA A 83 -23.16 0.56 18.73
C ALA A 83 -23.67 0.63 17.28
N ASP A 84 -24.50 1.64 16.97
CA ASP A 84 -24.98 1.91 15.62
C ASP A 84 -23.85 2.32 14.67
N TYR A 85 -22.92 3.14 15.16
CA TYR A 85 -21.72 3.54 14.42
C TYR A 85 -20.76 2.36 14.23
N LEU A 86 -20.47 1.61 15.29
CA LEU A 86 -19.63 0.41 15.21
C LEU A 86 -20.23 -0.64 14.26
N GLY A 87 -21.55 -0.80 14.28
CA GLY A 87 -22.27 -1.65 13.34
C GLY A 87 -22.14 -1.19 11.88
N GLN A 88 -22.08 0.12 11.62
CA GLN A 88 -21.80 0.64 10.27
C GLN A 88 -20.39 0.29 9.80
N LEU A 89 -19.38 0.46 10.66
CA LEU A 89 -18.00 0.10 10.34
C LEU A 89 -17.85 -1.40 10.04
N GLY A 90 -18.52 -2.26 10.81
CA GLY A 90 -18.46 -3.71 10.63
C GLY A 90 -19.11 -4.24 9.34
N ARG A 91 -19.92 -3.43 8.65
CA ARG A 91 -20.54 -3.80 7.36
C ARG A 91 -19.71 -3.38 6.14
N LEU A 92 -18.60 -2.68 6.35
CA LEU A 92 -17.75 -2.25 5.25
C LEU A 92 -16.97 -3.45 4.69
N ASN A 93 -17.18 -3.74 3.42
CA ASN A 93 -16.42 -4.77 2.72
C ASN A 93 -15.04 -4.23 2.33
N SER A 94 -14.01 -5.05 2.52
CA SER A 94 -12.64 -4.75 2.12
C SER A 94 -12.17 -5.71 1.04
N MET A 95 -11.26 -5.24 0.20
CA MET A 95 -10.49 -6.07 -0.72
C MET A 95 -9.02 -6.01 -0.30
N GLY A 96 -8.33 -7.13 -0.42
CA GLY A 96 -6.88 -7.13 -0.31
C GLY A 96 -6.25 -6.69 -1.64
N ALA A 97 -5.06 -6.10 -1.54
CA ALA A 97 -4.22 -5.80 -2.70
C ALA A 97 -3.01 -6.73 -2.66
N VAL A 98 -2.79 -7.49 -3.72
CA VAL A 98 -1.57 -8.27 -3.93
C VAL A 98 -0.71 -7.50 -4.92
N VAL A 99 0.54 -7.24 -4.55
CA VAL A 99 1.50 -6.57 -5.43
C VAL A 99 2.81 -7.35 -5.38
N LEU A 100 3.18 -7.97 -6.50
CA LEU A 100 4.49 -8.59 -6.67
C LEU A 100 5.42 -7.59 -7.35
N THR A 101 6.57 -7.33 -6.73
CA THR A 101 7.65 -6.54 -7.34
C THR A 101 8.68 -7.50 -7.90
N VAL A 102 9.08 -7.32 -9.17
CA VAL A 102 10.02 -8.20 -9.86
C VAL A 102 11.12 -7.34 -10.49
N ALA A 103 12.38 -7.68 -10.23
CA ALA A 103 13.53 -7.07 -10.88
C ALA A 103 13.94 -7.89 -12.10
N LEU A 104 14.18 -7.21 -13.22
CA LEU A 104 14.64 -7.81 -14.47
C LEU A 104 15.98 -7.21 -14.91
N ASP A 105 16.83 -8.02 -15.55
CA ASP A 105 18.11 -7.56 -16.14
C ASP A 105 17.93 -6.72 -17.43
N ARG A 106 16.71 -6.63 -17.96
CA ARG A 106 16.34 -5.86 -19.15
C ARG A 106 14.85 -5.56 -19.17
N LYS A 107 14.45 -4.58 -19.98
CA LYS A 107 13.05 -4.18 -20.11
C LYS A 107 12.11 -5.30 -20.58
N LEU A 108 10.92 -5.37 -19.99
CA LEU A 108 9.85 -6.24 -20.49
C LEU A 108 9.11 -5.57 -21.64
N THR A 109 8.71 -4.32 -21.45
CA THR A 109 7.96 -3.49 -22.41
C THR A 109 8.86 -2.40 -23.00
N ALA A 110 8.46 -1.78 -24.11
CA ALA A 110 9.30 -0.76 -24.73
C ALA A 110 9.36 0.51 -23.87
N ASP A 111 8.22 1.20 -23.75
CA ASP A 111 8.09 2.50 -23.08
C ASP A 111 6.82 2.60 -22.23
N GLN A 112 6.06 1.51 -22.09
CA GLN A 112 4.82 1.50 -21.34
C GLN A 112 5.10 1.52 -19.84
N TYR A 113 4.77 2.63 -19.17
CA TYR A 113 4.85 2.69 -17.72
C TYR A 113 3.74 1.88 -17.02
N TRP A 114 2.51 1.93 -17.53
CA TRP A 114 1.34 1.30 -16.91
C TRP A 114 0.46 0.63 -17.96
N ILE A 115 0.11 -0.64 -17.73
CA ILE A 115 -0.84 -1.41 -18.53
C ILE A 115 -1.95 -1.94 -17.62
N SER A 116 -3.19 -1.50 -17.87
CA SER A 116 -4.39 -2.02 -17.22
C SER A 116 -4.95 -3.20 -18.02
N LEU A 117 -5.22 -4.31 -17.34
CA LEU A 117 -5.55 -5.59 -17.96
C LEU A 117 -6.96 -6.04 -17.59
N PRO A 118 -7.81 -6.38 -18.58
CA PRO A 118 -9.12 -6.92 -18.28
C PRO A 118 -9.00 -8.40 -17.88
N LYS A 119 -9.55 -8.77 -16.72
CA LYS A 119 -9.47 -10.15 -16.18
C LYS A 119 -9.95 -11.24 -17.13
N ARG A 120 -10.84 -10.92 -18.08
CA ARG A 120 -11.36 -11.85 -19.10
C ARG A 120 -10.29 -12.44 -20.02
N GLU A 121 -9.11 -11.82 -20.10
CA GLU A 121 -7.99 -12.28 -20.95
C GLU A 121 -7.14 -13.39 -20.29
N GLY A 122 -7.59 -13.91 -19.13
CA GLY A 122 -6.92 -14.99 -18.41
C GLY A 122 -5.50 -14.60 -17.95
N ILE A 123 -5.31 -13.34 -17.54
CA ILE A 123 -4.08 -12.86 -16.92
C ILE A 123 -4.35 -12.73 -15.41
N PRO A 124 -3.47 -13.28 -14.54
CA PRO A 124 -3.72 -13.39 -13.11
C PRO A 124 -3.47 -12.09 -12.31
N PHE A 125 -3.34 -10.96 -12.99
CA PHE A 125 -3.16 -9.63 -12.41
C PHE A 125 -3.83 -8.56 -13.28
N LEU A 126 -4.24 -7.45 -12.67
CA LEU A 126 -4.97 -6.36 -13.33
C LEU A 126 -4.07 -5.21 -13.76
N ALA A 127 -2.92 -5.05 -13.12
CA ALA A 127 -1.97 -3.98 -13.39
C ALA A 127 -0.58 -4.56 -13.63
N LEU A 128 0.02 -4.16 -14.74
CA LEU A 128 1.46 -4.31 -14.99
C LEU A 128 2.04 -2.90 -15.08
N VAL A 129 2.92 -2.56 -14.15
CA VAL A 129 3.65 -1.30 -14.15
C VAL A 129 5.12 -1.58 -14.33
N GLU A 130 5.72 -1.12 -15.41
CA GLU A 130 7.17 -1.15 -15.57
C GLU A 130 7.74 0.19 -15.11
N HIS A 131 8.06 0.26 -13.83
CA HIS A 131 8.38 1.49 -13.14
C HIS A 131 9.59 2.21 -13.72
N THR A 132 10.55 1.43 -14.21
CA THR A 132 11.78 1.94 -14.81
C THR A 132 11.61 2.52 -16.22
N ASN A 133 10.38 2.52 -16.75
CA ASN A 133 10.01 3.36 -17.90
C ASN A 133 9.71 4.81 -17.49
N MET A 134 9.47 5.07 -16.19
CA MET A 134 9.29 6.43 -15.65
C MET A 134 10.53 6.93 -14.90
N ILE A 135 11.25 6.06 -14.18
CA ILE A 135 12.43 6.41 -13.38
C ILE A 135 13.64 5.62 -13.85
N ASP A 136 14.78 6.28 -14.01
CA ASP A 136 15.98 5.65 -14.56
C ASP A 136 16.41 4.40 -13.74
N PRO A 137 16.69 3.25 -14.39
CA PRO A 137 17.15 2.02 -13.72
C PRO A 137 18.46 2.21 -12.94
N ALA A 138 19.26 3.26 -13.21
CA ALA A 138 20.45 3.59 -12.42
C ALA A 138 20.14 3.84 -10.93
N HIS A 139 18.90 4.20 -10.59
CA HIS A 139 18.44 4.30 -9.19
C HIS A 139 18.17 2.95 -8.52
N TYR A 140 18.17 1.86 -9.29
CA TYR A 140 17.83 0.50 -8.87
C TYR A 140 18.91 -0.51 -9.27
N GLY A 141 20.18 -0.09 -9.26
CA GLY A 141 21.31 -0.99 -9.58
C GLY A 141 21.40 -1.39 -11.07
N GLY A 142 20.63 -0.74 -11.94
CA GLY A 142 20.51 -1.09 -13.36
C GLY A 142 19.36 -2.05 -13.67
N ASP A 143 18.67 -2.57 -12.65
CA ASP A 143 17.52 -3.46 -12.84
C ASP A 143 16.31 -2.69 -13.38
N HIS A 144 15.48 -3.40 -14.13
CA HIS A 144 14.18 -2.96 -14.63
C HIS A 144 13.06 -3.52 -13.75
N LEU A 145 12.29 -2.63 -13.13
CA LEU A 145 11.34 -3.03 -12.09
C LEU A 145 9.91 -3.14 -12.62
N LEU A 146 9.30 -4.31 -12.39
CA LEU A 146 7.88 -4.55 -12.60
C LEU A 146 7.12 -4.51 -11.26
N TYR A 147 5.94 -3.90 -11.26
CA TYR A 147 4.91 -4.11 -10.25
C TYR A 147 3.71 -4.79 -10.90
N LEU A 148 3.40 -6.01 -10.45
CA LEU A 148 2.27 -6.81 -10.89
C LEU A 148 1.21 -6.80 -9.79
N GLY A 149 0.14 -6.05 -10.02
CA GLY A 149 -0.89 -5.77 -9.02
C GLY A 149 -2.23 -6.44 -9.32
N ASP A 150 -2.90 -6.93 -8.28
CA ASP A 150 -4.30 -7.37 -8.32
C ASP A 150 -5.07 -6.98 -7.04
N TYR A 151 -6.39 -6.85 -7.16
CA TYR A 151 -7.31 -6.71 -6.03
C TYR A 151 -8.16 -7.97 -5.89
N LEU A 152 -8.12 -8.58 -4.72
CA LEU A 152 -8.67 -9.92 -4.49
C LEU A 152 -9.47 -9.97 -3.17
N PRO A 153 -10.44 -10.91 -3.06
CA PRO A 153 -11.09 -11.21 -1.78
C PRO A 153 -10.06 -11.61 -0.71
N PRO A 154 -10.27 -11.24 0.57
CA PRO A 154 -9.29 -11.51 1.64
C PRO A 154 -8.90 -12.99 1.85
N ASP A 155 -9.75 -13.92 1.44
CA ASP A 155 -9.56 -15.38 1.51
C ASP A 155 -8.93 -15.98 0.24
N HIS A 156 -8.49 -15.15 -0.70
CA HIS A 156 -7.87 -15.63 -1.93
C HIS A 156 -6.49 -16.24 -1.67
N ARG A 157 -6.21 -17.41 -2.26
CA ARG A 157 -4.96 -18.20 -2.06
C ARG A 157 -3.66 -17.41 -2.23
N TYR A 158 -3.66 -16.33 -3.01
CA TYR A 158 -2.46 -15.50 -3.24
C TYR A 158 -1.95 -14.80 -1.98
N PHE A 159 -2.81 -14.61 -0.96
CA PHE A 159 -2.36 -14.08 0.33
C PHE A 159 -1.53 -15.08 1.15
N ASP A 160 -1.59 -16.37 0.80
CA ASP A 160 -0.84 -17.44 1.45
C ASP A 160 0.42 -17.86 0.68
N LEU A 161 0.59 -17.38 -0.56
CA LEU A 161 1.75 -17.72 -1.38
C LEU A 161 2.97 -16.91 -0.98
N SER A 162 4.14 -17.54 -1.04
CA SER A 162 5.41 -16.83 -1.04
C SER A 162 5.58 -16.01 -2.33
N ALA A 163 6.52 -15.05 -2.31
CA ALA A 163 6.82 -14.23 -3.49
C ALA A 163 7.25 -15.08 -4.70
N GLU A 164 8.01 -16.16 -4.47
CA GLU A 164 8.47 -17.06 -5.53
C GLU A 164 7.31 -17.88 -6.10
N GLU A 165 6.43 -18.43 -5.26
CA GLU A 165 5.24 -19.16 -5.73
C GLU A 165 4.30 -18.24 -6.52
N LEU A 166 4.11 -16.99 -6.06
CA LEU A 166 3.32 -16.01 -6.79
C LEU A 166 3.99 -15.60 -8.10
N LEU A 167 5.32 -15.52 -8.13
CA LEU A 167 6.08 -15.27 -9.35
C LEU A 167 5.94 -16.41 -10.35
N ASP A 168 5.97 -17.67 -9.90
CA ASP A 168 5.74 -18.83 -10.76
C ASP A 168 4.33 -18.84 -11.37
N GLU A 169 3.34 -18.32 -10.65
CA GLU A 169 1.99 -18.10 -11.18
C GLU A 169 1.94 -16.97 -12.22
N PHE A 170 2.71 -15.89 -12.04
CA PHE A 170 2.58 -14.68 -12.85
C PHE A 170 3.52 -14.65 -14.06
N ALA A 171 4.76 -15.10 -13.90
CA ALA A 171 5.82 -15.04 -14.91
C ALA A 171 5.45 -15.70 -16.25
N PRO A 172 4.75 -16.85 -16.30
CA PRO A 172 4.33 -17.45 -17.57
C PRO A 172 3.46 -16.53 -18.42
N HIS A 173 2.76 -15.56 -17.82
CA HIS A 173 1.91 -14.62 -18.54
C HIS A 173 2.69 -13.42 -19.11
N LEU A 174 3.94 -13.20 -18.68
CA LEU A 174 4.77 -12.09 -19.16
C LEU A 174 5.15 -12.23 -20.64
N VAL A 175 5.17 -13.46 -21.17
CA VAL A 175 5.40 -13.72 -22.60
C VAL A 175 4.35 -13.09 -23.51
N LYS A 176 3.14 -12.79 -22.97
CA LYS A 176 2.08 -12.08 -23.70
C LYS A 176 2.46 -10.61 -23.98
N PHE A 177 3.35 -10.03 -23.19
CA PHE A 177 3.86 -8.66 -23.36
C PHE A 177 5.15 -8.64 -24.15
N ASN A 178 5.98 -9.67 -24.00
CA ASN A 178 7.21 -9.84 -24.74
C ASN A 178 7.47 -11.33 -25.03
N PRO A 179 7.29 -11.81 -26.27
CA PRO A 179 7.52 -13.22 -26.62
C PRO A 179 8.96 -13.71 -26.38
N ALA A 180 9.92 -12.79 -26.25
CA ALA A 180 11.30 -13.11 -25.93
C ALA A 180 11.56 -13.23 -24.42
N PHE A 181 10.60 -12.88 -23.56
CA PHE A 181 10.73 -13.02 -22.11
C PHE A 181 11.08 -14.47 -21.76
N ARG A 182 12.04 -14.60 -20.85
CA ARG A 182 12.41 -15.88 -20.24
C ARG A 182 12.59 -15.68 -18.74
N ARG A 183 12.40 -16.73 -17.95
CA ARG A 183 12.45 -16.66 -16.48
C ARG A 183 13.82 -16.18 -15.97
N GLU A 184 14.88 -16.42 -16.73
CA GLU A 184 16.25 -16.00 -16.43
C GLU A 184 16.47 -14.49 -16.53
N TRP A 185 15.51 -13.73 -17.07
CA TRP A 185 15.57 -12.27 -17.01
C TRP A 185 15.38 -11.76 -15.59
N VAL A 186 14.71 -12.54 -14.73
CA VAL A 186 14.44 -12.14 -13.35
C VAL A 186 15.71 -12.22 -12.51
N THR A 187 16.07 -11.09 -11.90
CA THR A 187 17.24 -10.93 -11.04
C THR A 187 16.89 -10.86 -9.56
N GLY A 188 15.62 -10.63 -9.22
CA GLY A 188 15.12 -10.57 -7.84
C GLY A 188 13.63 -10.29 -7.73
#